data_AF-H0AD22-F1
#
_entry.id   AF-H0AD22-F1
#
_cell.length_a   1.000
_cell.length_b   1.000
_cell.length_c   1.000
_cell.angle_alpha   90.00
_cell.angle_beta   90.00
_cell.angle_gamma   90.00
#
_symmetry.space_group_name_H-M   'P 1'
#
loop_
_entity.id
_entity.type
_entity.pdbx_description
1 polymer ?
#
loop_
_entity_poly.entity_id
_entity_poly.type
_entity_poly.pdbx_seq_one_letter_code
_entity_poly.pdbx_strand_id
1 'polypeptide(L)'
;MFKIDFQGDKAIEWSRKNGELFREERVYRPTIYIAGENMLLKKIRAETASKTYASQFEEWRTSPGKRPEKKVLRIDLERQEDFKSFRNYLRRKYPRPEIRFFHAGLSPQFKYCVEQSRNPEIEGELKSLRLNLSRPRIGQRTLKGLKINCEKYSSESRALERLDREFSGEGPDILRISRSQVLTLIDEKTDFSLGRGSSLEKLAGENTVTAYGKTVHSPSRYSVFGRAVIPFFSAFL
;
A
#
# COMPACT_ATOMS: atom_id res chain seq x y z
N MET A 1 -5.84 9.83 -10.49
CA MET A 1 -5.85 8.42 -10.01
C MET A 1 -5.89 8.43 -8.48
N PHE A 2 -6.77 7.66 -7.84
CA PHE A 2 -6.92 7.71 -6.36
C PHE A 2 -6.35 6.48 -5.63
N LYS A 3 -6.16 5.35 -6.32
CA LYS A 3 -5.61 4.13 -5.73
C LYS A 3 -4.80 3.36 -6.76
N ILE A 4 -3.73 2.74 -6.30
CA ILE A 4 -2.98 1.72 -7.04
C ILE A 4 -2.94 0.46 -6.17
N ASP A 5 -3.28 -0.66 -6.79
CA ASP A 5 -3.06 -2.00 -6.26
C ASP A 5 -2.02 -2.74 -7.10
N PHE A 6 -1.42 -3.78 -6.54
CA PHE A 6 -0.45 -4.61 -7.23
C PHE A 6 -0.93 -6.05 -7.17
N GLN A 7 -0.89 -6.74 -8.29
CA GLN A 7 -1.28 -8.14 -8.37
C GLN A 7 -0.38 -8.84 -9.38
N GLY A 8 0.49 -9.72 -8.86
CA GLY A 8 1.49 -10.38 -9.68
C GLY A 8 2.41 -9.37 -10.33
N ASP A 9 2.42 -9.35 -11.65
CA ASP A 9 3.32 -8.55 -12.47
C ASP A 9 2.69 -7.22 -12.94
N LYS A 10 1.48 -6.91 -12.44
CA LYS A 10 0.69 -5.74 -12.82
C LYS A 10 0.51 -4.74 -11.68
N ALA A 11 0.51 -3.47 -12.04
CA ALA A 11 -0.10 -2.39 -11.28
C ALA A 11 -1.51 -2.12 -11.82
N ILE A 12 -2.47 -1.94 -10.91
CA ILE A 12 -3.88 -1.73 -11.22
C ILE A 12 -4.24 -0.35 -10.69
N GLU A 13 -4.50 0.56 -11.61
CA GLU A 13 -4.85 1.94 -11.33
C GLU A 13 -6.36 2.11 -11.27
N TRP A 14 -6.81 2.79 -10.22
CA TRP A 14 -8.19 3.18 -10.04
C TRP A 14 -8.30 4.69 -10.12
N SER A 15 -9.18 5.15 -10.99
CA SER A 15 -9.49 6.57 -11.14
C SER A 15 -10.99 6.76 -11.27
N ARG A 16 -11.43 7.98 -10.99
CA ARG A 16 -12.78 8.42 -11.31
C ARG A 16 -12.63 9.63 -12.22
N LYS A 17 -13.42 9.70 -13.28
CA LYS A 17 -13.47 10.85 -14.21
C LYS A 17 -14.92 11.07 -14.59
N ASN A 18 -15.39 12.31 -14.53
CA ASN A 18 -16.77 12.66 -14.86
C ASN A 18 -17.83 11.81 -14.14
N GLY A 19 -17.55 11.37 -12.91
CA GLY A 19 -18.49 10.53 -12.16
C GLY A 19 -18.51 9.06 -12.56
N GLU A 20 -17.60 8.59 -13.42
CA GLU A 20 -17.46 7.17 -13.79
C GLU A 20 -16.16 6.60 -13.23
N LEU A 21 -16.20 5.34 -12.79
CA LEU A 21 -15.04 4.62 -12.31
C LEU A 21 -14.26 3.96 -13.47
N PHE A 22 -12.95 4.18 -13.50
CA PHE A 22 -12.04 3.57 -14.45
C PHE A 22 -11.03 2.66 -13.74
N ARG A 23 -10.74 1.52 -14.37
CA ARG A 23 -9.75 0.52 -13.97
C ARG A 23 -8.77 0.31 -15.12
N GLU A 24 -7.50 0.61 -14.90
CA GLU A 24 -6.44 0.41 -15.89
C GLU A 24 -5.37 -0.54 -15.34
N GLU A 25 -5.00 -1.55 -16.13
CA GLU A 25 -3.94 -2.50 -15.77
C GLU A 25 -2.68 -2.22 -16.58
N ARG A 26 -1.53 -2.20 -15.91
CA ARG A 26 -0.22 -1.97 -16.54
C ARG A 26 0.79 -2.95 -15.99
N VAL A 27 1.62 -3.51 -16.86
CA VAL A 27 2.79 -4.31 -16.43
C VAL A 27 3.72 -3.38 -15.64
N TYR A 28 4.11 -3.79 -14.44
CA TYR A 28 4.98 -3.00 -13.57
C TYR A 28 6.13 -3.83 -13.02
N ARG A 29 7.35 -3.36 -13.27
CA ARG A 29 8.60 -3.98 -12.82
C ARG A 29 9.30 -3.01 -11.87
N PRO A 30 9.16 -3.18 -10.54
CA PRO A 30 9.71 -2.20 -9.59
C PRO A 30 11.23 -2.25 -9.57
N THR A 31 11.85 -1.08 -9.51
CA THR A 31 13.30 -0.96 -9.66
C THR A 31 14.02 -0.72 -8.33
N ILE A 32 15.18 -1.33 -8.10
CA ILE A 32 16.10 -0.98 -7.01
C ILE A 32 17.38 -0.43 -7.60
N TYR A 33 17.87 0.66 -7.02
CA TYR A 33 19.14 1.25 -7.37
C TYR A 33 20.15 1.04 -6.25
N ILE A 34 21.35 0.59 -6.60
CA ILE A 34 22.42 0.25 -5.66
C ILE A 34 23.70 0.98 -6.08
N ALA A 35 24.24 1.81 -5.19
CA ALA A 35 25.58 2.34 -5.33
C ALA A 35 26.55 1.56 -4.43
N GLY A 36 27.78 1.38 -4.90
CA GLY A 36 28.84 0.66 -4.20
C GLY A 36 30.10 0.62 -5.06
N GLU A 37 31.08 -0.18 -4.66
CA GLU A 37 32.29 -0.42 -5.46
C GLU A 37 31.96 -1.19 -6.75
N ASN A 38 32.59 -0.84 -7.87
CA ASN A 38 32.28 -1.42 -9.19
C ASN A 38 32.38 -2.96 -9.23
N MET A 39 33.41 -3.55 -8.61
CA MET A 39 33.59 -5.00 -8.59
C MET A 39 32.51 -5.69 -7.76
N LEU A 40 32.13 -5.08 -6.63
CA LEU A 40 31.02 -5.54 -5.80
C LEU A 40 29.69 -5.47 -6.55
N LEU A 41 29.41 -4.38 -7.27
CA LEU A 41 28.19 -4.25 -8.05
C LEU A 41 28.13 -5.29 -9.20
N LYS A 42 29.25 -5.56 -9.88
CA LYS A 42 29.33 -6.65 -10.88
C LYS A 42 29.03 -8.01 -10.25
N LYS A 43 29.58 -8.29 -9.06
CA LYS A 43 29.31 -9.51 -8.29
C LYS A 43 27.82 -9.63 -7.94
N ILE A 44 27.23 -8.57 -7.37
CA ILE A 44 25.79 -8.54 -7.04
C ILE A 44 24.94 -8.82 -8.28
N ARG A 45 25.25 -8.17 -9.41
CA ARG A 45 24.53 -8.37 -10.67
C ARG A 45 24.58 -9.83 -11.14
N ALA A 46 25.77 -10.44 -11.14
CA ALA A 46 25.94 -11.83 -11.57
C ALA A 46 25.18 -12.80 -10.65
N GLU A 47 25.30 -12.63 -9.32
CA GLU A 47 24.66 -13.52 -8.35
C GLU A 47 23.13 -13.39 -8.28
N THR A 48 22.57 -12.26 -8.73
CA THR A 48 21.13 -12.00 -8.68
C THR A 48 20.42 -12.20 -10.01
N ALA A 49 21.14 -12.46 -11.10
CA ALA A 49 20.59 -12.54 -12.45
C ALA A 49 19.37 -13.48 -12.56
N SER A 50 19.37 -14.63 -11.89
CA SER A 50 18.26 -15.60 -11.92
C SER A 50 17.04 -15.21 -11.07
N LYS A 51 17.12 -14.13 -10.29
CA LYS A 51 16.08 -13.65 -9.35
C LYS A 51 15.54 -12.28 -9.74
N THR A 52 16.01 -11.74 -10.86
CA THR A 52 15.70 -10.38 -11.31
C THR A 52 15.19 -10.45 -12.74
N TYR A 53 14.24 -9.57 -13.09
CA TYR A 53 13.75 -9.48 -14.46
C TYR A 53 14.84 -8.94 -15.39
N ALA A 54 15.46 -7.82 -14.98
CA ALA A 54 16.54 -7.19 -15.72
C ALA A 54 17.50 -6.49 -14.77
N SER A 55 18.72 -6.26 -15.24
CA SER A 55 19.69 -5.43 -14.52
C SER A 55 20.60 -4.69 -15.49
N GLN A 56 20.92 -3.45 -15.16
CA GLN A 56 21.80 -2.61 -15.95
C GLN A 56 22.60 -1.65 -15.08
N PHE A 57 23.71 -1.17 -15.61
CA PHE A 57 24.47 -0.11 -14.97
C PHE A 57 24.05 1.24 -15.54
N GLU A 58 23.91 2.22 -14.66
CA GLU A 58 23.52 3.59 -15.02
C GLU A 58 24.40 4.59 -14.28
N GLU A 59 24.42 5.83 -14.76
CA GLU A 59 25.15 6.92 -14.13
C GLU A 59 24.13 7.89 -13.51
N TRP A 60 24.24 8.08 -12.18
CA TRP A 60 23.33 8.95 -11.44
C TRP A 60 24.05 9.79 -10.40
N ARG A 61 23.51 10.98 -10.13
CA ARG A 61 23.92 11.77 -8.96
C ARG A 61 23.36 11.13 -7.69
N THR A 62 24.27 10.58 -6.88
CA THR A 62 23.93 9.87 -5.64
C THR A 62 23.99 10.77 -4.39
N SER A 63 24.22 12.07 -4.57
CA SER A 63 24.27 13.07 -3.50
C SER A 63 23.94 14.46 -4.06
N PRO A 64 23.30 15.35 -3.27
CA PRO A 64 23.12 16.75 -3.66
C PRO A 64 24.44 17.48 -3.93
N GLY A 65 24.39 18.57 -4.70
CA GLY A 65 25.54 19.43 -5.03
C GLY A 65 26.23 19.09 -6.36
N LYS A 66 27.46 19.61 -6.56
CA LYS A 66 28.23 19.49 -7.81
C LYS A 66 29.08 18.21 -7.91
N ARG A 67 28.78 17.16 -7.13
CA ARG A 67 29.53 15.90 -7.21
C ARG A 67 29.25 15.21 -8.55
N PRO A 68 30.26 14.54 -9.15
CA PRO A 68 30.06 13.81 -10.38
C PRO A 68 29.06 12.67 -10.20
N GLU A 69 28.47 12.26 -11.30
CA GLU A 69 27.64 11.08 -11.36
C GLU A 69 28.46 9.83 -11.00
N LYS A 70 27.79 8.87 -10.39
CA LYS A 70 28.39 7.59 -10.02
C LYS A 70 27.67 6.47 -10.73
N LYS A 71 28.43 5.46 -11.11
CA LYS A 71 27.90 4.20 -11.59
C LYS A 71 27.07 3.54 -10.49
N VAL A 72 25.83 3.24 -10.79
CA VAL A 72 24.90 2.50 -9.94
C VAL A 72 24.40 1.28 -10.69
N LEU A 73 24.05 0.24 -9.93
CA LEU A 73 23.37 -0.93 -10.46
C LEU A 73 21.87 -0.74 -10.31
N ARG A 74 21.16 -0.70 -11.43
CA ARG A 74 19.71 -0.78 -11.53
C ARG A 74 19.30 -2.24 -11.63
N ILE A 75 18.34 -2.66 -10.81
CA ILE A 75 17.76 -4.00 -10.80
C ILE A 75 16.25 -3.89 -10.88
N ASP A 76 15.65 -4.53 -11.87
CA ASP A 76 14.20 -4.66 -11.99
C ASP A 76 13.77 -6.03 -11.47
N LEU A 77 12.68 -6.03 -10.71
CA LEU A 77 12.05 -7.26 -10.25
C LEU A 77 10.78 -7.53 -11.06
N GLU A 78 10.38 -8.80 -11.09
CA GLU A 78 9.17 -9.21 -11.80
C GLU A 78 7.90 -8.64 -11.17
N ARG A 79 7.85 -8.59 -9.83
CA ARG A 79 6.65 -8.28 -9.06
C ARG A 79 6.95 -7.33 -7.91
N GLN A 80 5.99 -6.47 -7.59
CA GLN A 80 6.05 -5.56 -6.43
C GLN A 80 6.12 -6.29 -5.09
N GLU A 81 5.53 -7.47 -5.01
CA GLU A 81 5.50 -8.32 -3.81
C GLU A 81 6.91 -8.79 -3.41
N ASP A 82 7.78 -9.04 -4.39
CA ASP A 82 9.15 -9.54 -4.18
C ASP A 82 10.12 -8.44 -3.73
N PHE A 83 9.72 -7.17 -3.82
CA PHE A 83 10.60 -6.03 -3.57
C PHE A 83 11.20 -6.01 -2.16
N LYS A 84 10.37 -6.21 -1.15
CA LYS A 84 10.79 -6.13 0.26
C LYS A 84 11.70 -7.30 0.64
N SER A 85 11.38 -8.52 0.18
CA SER A 85 12.18 -9.71 0.46
C SER A 85 13.54 -9.61 -0.23
N PHE A 86 13.58 -9.22 -1.51
CA PHE A 86 14.82 -9.05 -2.28
C PHE A 86 15.72 -7.97 -1.69
N ARG A 87 15.17 -6.79 -1.34
CA ARG A 87 15.92 -5.73 -0.65
C ARG A 87 16.52 -6.22 0.67
N ASN A 88 15.75 -6.96 1.47
CA ASN A 88 16.21 -7.47 2.75
C ASN A 88 17.29 -8.56 2.58
N TYR A 89 17.18 -9.40 1.55
CA TYR A 89 18.22 -10.36 1.17
C TYR A 89 19.55 -9.64 0.89
N LEU A 90 19.54 -8.63 0.02
CA LEU A 90 20.75 -7.87 -0.30
C LEU A 90 21.34 -7.16 0.92
N ARG A 91 20.49 -6.52 1.74
CA ARG A 91 20.93 -5.82 2.96
C ARG A 91 21.61 -6.73 3.98
N ARG A 92 21.19 -8.00 4.07
CA ARG A 92 21.81 -8.98 4.98
C ARG A 92 23.14 -9.49 4.43
N LYS A 93 23.23 -9.69 3.11
CA LYS A 93 24.42 -10.22 2.46
C LYS A 93 25.53 -9.17 2.28
N TYR A 94 25.16 -7.92 2.09
CA TYR A 94 26.06 -6.79 1.87
C TYR A 94 25.64 -5.62 2.79
N PRO A 95 26.26 -5.49 3.97
CA PRO A 95 25.91 -4.45 4.92
C PRO A 95 26.43 -3.07 4.51
N ARG A 96 26.01 -2.03 5.22
CA ARG A 96 26.63 -0.69 5.08
C ARG A 96 28.04 -0.72 5.71
N PRO A 97 29.02 0.06 5.17
CA PRO A 97 28.87 1.05 4.11
C PRO A 97 29.07 0.51 2.68
N GLU A 98 29.25 -0.80 2.48
CA GLU A 98 29.63 -1.41 1.20
C GLU A 98 28.65 -1.07 0.07
N ILE A 99 27.35 -1.07 0.38
CA ILE A 99 26.31 -0.67 -0.55
C ILE A 99 25.34 0.36 0.05
N ARG A 100 24.82 1.23 -0.84
CA ARG A 100 23.76 2.18 -0.54
C ARG A 100 22.59 1.98 -1.49
N PHE A 101 21.41 1.79 -0.92
CA PHE A 101 20.16 1.66 -1.67
C PHE A 101 19.53 3.02 -1.94
N PHE A 102 18.99 3.20 -3.15
CA PHE A 102 18.13 4.32 -3.52
C PHE A 102 16.76 3.78 -3.94
N HIS A 103 15.72 4.60 -3.75
CA HIS A 103 14.30 4.28 -3.96
C HIS A 103 13.76 3.09 -3.15
N ALA A 104 14.59 2.48 -2.30
CA ALA A 104 14.24 1.27 -1.57
C ALA A 104 13.34 1.52 -0.35
N GLY A 105 13.22 2.78 0.09
CA GLY A 105 12.36 3.20 1.20
C GLY A 105 11.03 3.83 0.80
N LEU A 106 10.76 3.99 -0.50
CA LEU A 106 9.52 4.57 -1.00
C LEU A 106 8.35 3.59 -0.77
N SER A 107 7.14 4.13 -0.51
CA SER A 107 5.94 3.29 -0.52
C SER A 107 5.72 2.75 -1.94
N PRO A 108 5.17 1.53 -2.10
CA PRO A 108 4.96 0.93 -3.43
C PRO A 108 4.19 1.84 -4.40
N GLN A 109 3.11 2.47 -3.93
CA GLN A 109 2.28 3.35 -4.76
C GLN A 109 3.00 4.65 -5.15
N PHE A 110 3.72 5.28 -4.22
CA PHE A 110 4.49 6.49 -4.52
C PHE A 110 5.64 6.19 -5.49
N LYS A 111 6.31 5.06 -5.27
CA LYS A 111 7.36 4.56 -6.15
C LYS A 111 6.86 4.35 -7.57
N TYR A 112 5.70 3.69 -7.72
CA TYR A 112 5.05 3.51 -9.01
C TYR A 112 4.83 4.84 -9.73
N CYS A 113 4.26 5.84 -9.05
CA CYS A 113 4.04 7.16 -9.66
C CYS A 113 5.36 7.82 -10.13
N VAL A 114 6.42 7.73 -9.34
CA VAL A 114 7.73 8.28 -9.70
C VAL A 114 8.32 7.56 -10.92
N GLU A 115 8.31 6.22 -10.91
CA GLU A 115 8.94 5.41 -11.97
C GLU A 115 8.18 5.43 -13.29
N GLN A 116 6.85 5.53 -13.22
CA GLN A 116 5.98 5.56 -14.40
C GLN A 116 5.55 6.99 -14.78
N SER A 117 6.16 8.01 -14.16
CA SER A 117 5.84 9.43 -14.36
C SER A 117 4.32 9.73 -14.30
N ARG A 118 3.61 9.10 -13.36
CA ARG A 118 2.15 9.24 -13.21
C ARG A 118 1.82 10.41 -12.28
N ASN A 119 0.86 11.24 -12.70
CA ASN A 119 0.29 12.27 -11.85
C ASN A 119 -0.68 11.65 -10.82
N PRO A 120 -0.42 11.76 -9.50
CA PRO A 120 -1.32 11.25 -8.46
C PRO A 120 -2.57 12.14 -8.25
N GLU A 121 -2.72 13.23 -8.99
CA GLU A 121 -3.88 14.12 -8.86
C GLU A 121 -5.21 13.41 -9.14
N ILE A 122 -6.24 13.83 -8.40
CA ILE A 122 -7.58 13.25 -8.45
C ILE A 122 -8.45 14.17 -9.29
N GLU A 123 -8.86 13.70 -10.47
CA GLU A 123 -9.74 14.42 -11.39
C GLU A 123 -11.21 14.11 -11.06
N GLY A 124 -11.82 14.87 -10.16
CA GLY A 124 -13.25 14.78 -9.86
C GLY A 124 -13.59 14.28 -8.46
N GLU A 125 -14.89 14.17 -8.18
CA GLU A 125 -15.39 13.82 -6.85
C GLU A 125 -15.35 12.33 -6.59
N LEU A 126 -14.88 11.94 -5.41
CA LEU A 126 -14.81 10.54 -4.96
C LEU A 126 -15.97 10.21 -4.02
N LYS A 127 -16.57 9.03 -4.19
CA LYS A 127 -17.60 8.51 -3.29
C LYS A 127 -16.95 8.10 -1.97
N SER A 128 -17.32 8.71 -0.85
CA SER A 128 -16.75 8.42 0.47
C SER A 128 -17.78 7.80 1.40
N LEU A 129 -17.40 6.72 2.09
CA LEU A 129 -18.18 6.08 3.15
C LEU A 129 -17.45 6.19 4.49
N ARG A 130 -18.12 6.76 5.50
CA ARG A 130 -17.57 6.85 6.86
C ARG A 130 -18.10 5.74 7.74
N LEU A 131 -17.19 4.92 8.27
CA LEU A 131 -17.47 3.80 9.17
C LEU A 131 -16.87 4.08 10.55
N ASN A 132 -17.71 4.11 11.59
CA ASN A 132 -17.28 4.34 12.97
C ASN A 132 -17.88 3.31 13.92
N LEU A 133 -17.01 2.58 14.63
CA LEU A 133 -17.41 1.66 15.68
C LEU A 133 -16.52 1.85 16.91
N SER A 134 -17.14 1.82 18.09
CA SER A 134 -16.42 1.98 19.35
C SER A 134 -15.60 0.73 19.69
N ARG A 135 -14.50 0.90 20.43
CA ARG A 135 -13.65 -0.22 20.87
C ARG A 135 -14.42 -1.32 21.61
N PRO A 136 -15.35 -1.01 22.56
CA PRO A 136 -16.11 -2.05 23.23
C PRO A 136 -16.93 -2.92 22.27
N ARG A 137 -17.51 -2.33 21.21
CA ARG A 137 -18.31 -3.08 20.22
C ARG A 137 -17.44 -3.96 19.31
N ILE A 138 -16.27 -3.45 18.91
CA ILE A 138 -15.27 -4.26 18.20
C ILE A 138 -14.84 -5.46 19.06
N GLY A 139 -14.55 -5.25 20.35
CA GLY A 139 -14.19 -6.33 21.28
C GLY A 139 -15.30 -7.35 21.50
N GLN A 140 -16.56 -6.91 21.44
CA GLN A 140 -17.75 -7.78 21.47
C GLN A 140 -18.06 -8.46 20.11
N ARG A 141 -17.25 -8.22 19.08
CA ARG A 141 -17.44 -8.75 17.71
C ARG A 141 -18.87 -8.51 17.17
N THR A 142 -19.41 -7.33 17.44
CA THR A 142 -20.74 -6.90 16.99
C THR A 142 -20.68 -5.57 16.26
N LEU A 143 -21.49 -5.45 15.21
CA LEU A 143 -21.73 -4.21 14.48
C LEU A 143 -22.85 -3.36 15.12
N LYS A 144 -23.42 -3.79 16.25
CA LYS A 144 -24.39 -3.00 17.02
C LYS A 144 -23.78 -1.65 17.41
N GLY A 145 -24.42 -0.56 16.99
CA GLY A 145 -23.95 0.80 17.22
C GLY A 145 -22.94 1.31 16.19
N LEU A 146 -22.70 0.57 15.09
CA LEU A 146 -21.96 1.06 13.93
C LEU A 146 -22.60 2.36 13.43
N LYS A 147 -21.75 3.36 13.17
CA LYS A 147 -22.18 4.56 12.45
C LYS A 147 -21.71 4.51 11.00
N ILE A 148 -22.64 4.72 10.09
CA ILE A 148 -22.42 4.82 8.64
C ILE A 148 -22.79 6.25 8.23
N ASN A 149 -21.85 7.01 7.68
CA ASN A 149 -22.05 8.44 7.33
C ASN A 149 -22.72 9.27 8.44
N CYS A 150 -22.33 8.99 9.70
CA CYS A 150 -22.84 9.60 10.95
C CYS A 150 -24.19 9.06 11.47
N GLU A 151 -24.95 8.30 10.69
CA GLU A 151 -26.16 7.63 11.16
C GLU A 151 -25.80 6.41 12.01
N LYS A 152 -26.35 6.30 13.23
CA LYS A 152 -26.04 5.23 14.17
C LYS A 152 -27.10 4.13 14.10
N TYR A 153 -26.64 2.90 13.86
CA TYR A 153 -27.51 1.74 13.76
C TYR A 153 -27.57 0.99 15.09
N SER A 154 -28.76 0.91 15.70
CA SER A 154 -28.98 0.22 16.98
C SER A 154 -29.12 -1.30 16.84
N SER A 155 -29.38 -1.79 15.63
CA SER A 155 -29.43 -3.22 15.27
C SER A 155 -28.29 -3.59 14.34
N GLU A 156 -27.68 -4.77 14.56
CA GLU A 156 -26.67 -5.35 13.67
C GLU A 156 -27.25 -5.68 12.29
N SER A 157 -28.46 -6.26 12.22
CA SER A 157 -29.10 -6.59 10.94
C SER A 157 -29.32 -5.36 10.06
N ARG A 158 -29.80 -4.26 10.65
CA ARG A 158 -29.99 -2.99 9.92
C ARG A 158 -28.68 -2.37 9.46
N ALA A 159 -27.61 -2.51 10.26
CA ALA A 159 -26.28 -2.05 9.86
C ALA A 159 -25.76 -2.86 8.66
N LEU A 160 -25.94 -4.18 8.67
CA LEU A 160 -25.56 -5.08 7.56
C LEU A 160 -26.37 -4.78 6.29
N GLU A 161 -27.70 -4.64 6.38
CA GLU A 161 -28.54 -4.23 5.25
C GLU A 161 -28.09 -2.90 4.64
N ARG A 162 -27.69 -1.93 5.49
CA ARG A 162 -27.17 -0.66 4.99
C ARG A 162 -25.82 -0.84 4.29
N LEU A 163 -24.91 -1.59 4.89
CA LEU A 163 -23.60 -1.86 4.30
C LEU A 163 -23.73 -2.54 2.94
N ASP A 164 -24.60 -3.53 2.82
CA ASP A 164 -24.85 -4.23 1.54
C ASP A 164 -25.28 -3.24 0.44
N ARG A 165 -26.19 -2.31 0.76
CA ARG A 165 -26.61 -1.25 -0.18
C ARG A 165 -25.50 -0.27 -0.53
N GLU A 166 -24.66 0.10 0.43
CA GLU A 166 -23.53 1.01 0.19
C GLU A 166 -22.44 0.37 -0.68
N PHE A 167 -22.25 -0.95 -0.56
CA PHE A 167 -21.25 -1.69 -1.34
C PHE A 167 -21.79 -2.26 -2.65
N SER A 168 -23.10 -2.19 -2.86
CA SER A 168 -23.76 -2.55 -4.12
C SER A 168 -23.32 -1.65 -5.29
N GLY A 169 -23.28 -2.22 -6.50
CA GLY A 169 -22.82 -1.52 -7.71
C GLY A 169 -21.35 -1.12 -7.61
N GLU A 170 -21.04 0.16 -7.87
CA GLU A 170 -19.66 0.66 -7.72
C GLU A 170 -19.25 0.78 -6.24
N GLY A 171 -20.19 1.08 -5.34
CA GLY A 171 -19.90 1.43 -3.94
C GLY A 171 -18.89 2.59 -3.77
N PRO A 172 -18.32 2.77 -2.56
CA PRO A 172 -17.45 3.90 -2.22
C PRO A 172 -16.02 3.78 -2.74
N ASP A 173 -15.44 4.87 -3.22
CA ASP A 173 -14.02 4.95 -3.57
C ASP A 173 -13.12 5.08 -2.33
N ILE A 174 -13.63 5.76 -1.29
CA ILE A 174 -12.92 6.03 -0.04
C ILE A 174 -13.66 5.42 1.14
N LEU A 175 -12.95 4.62 1.94
CA LEU A 175 -13.41 4.13 3.23
C LEU A 175 -12.73 4.94 4.34
N ARG A 176 -13.49 5.84 4.95
CA ARG A 176 -13.06 6.60 6.12
C ARG A 176 -13.39 5.78 7.36
N ILE A 177 -12.39 5.29 8.08
CA ILE A 177 -12.61 4.34 9.18
C ILE A 177 -12.15 4.89 10.53
N SER A 178 -12.87 4.55 11.60
CA SER A 178 -12.40 4.83 12.95
C SER A 178 -11.19 3.97 13.31
N ARG A 179 -11.22 2.68 12.96
CA ARG A 179 -10.19 1.68 13.29
C ARG A 179 -10.18 0.61 12.23
N SER A 180 -9.01 0.04 11.97
CA SER A 180 -8.81 -1.01 10.98
C SER A 180 -9.60 -2.29 11.30
N GLN A 181 -9.75 -2.64 12.58
CA GLN A 181 -10.53 -3.80 13.00
C GLN A 181 -12.01 -3.75 12.59
N VAL A 182 -12.55 -2.55 12.28
CA VAL A 182 -13.92 -2.43 11.75
C VAL A 182 -14.04 -3.09 10.38
N LEU A 183 -13.02 -2.98 9.53
CA LEU A 183 -13.03 -3.61 8.21
C LEU A 183 -13.04 -5.14 8.34
N THR A 184 -12.17 -5.69 9.19
CA THR A 184 -12.14 -7.13 9.45
C THR A 184 -13.48 -7.63 9.98
N LEU A 185 -14.09 -6.92 10.94
CA LEU A 185 -15.36 -7.33 11.49
C LEU A 185 -16.50 -7.28 10.47
N ILE A 186 -16.48 -6.32 9.54
CA ILE A 186 -17.46 -6.27 8.45
C ILE A 186 -17.23 -7.45 7.51
N ASP A 187 -16.00 -7.67 7.06
CA ASP A 187 -15.61 -8.77 6.16
C ASP A 187 -16.02 -10.16 6.71
N GLU A 188 -15.90 -10.36 8.02
CA GLU A 188 -16.32 -11.60 8.69
C GLU A 188 -17.85 -11.77 8.79
N LYS A 189 -18.62 -10.68 8.68
CA LYS A 189 -20.07 -10.63 8.97
C LYS A 189 -20.92 -10.40 7.73
N THR A 190 -20.29 -10.21 6.57
CA THR A 190 -20.95 -9.92 5.30
C THR A 190 -20.50 -10.90 4.24
N ASP A 191 -21.41 -11.30 3.36
CA ASP A 191 -21.07 -12.17 2.21
C ASP A 191 -20.54 -11.37 1.01
N PHE A 192 -20.70 -10.03 1.00
CA PHE A 192 -20.15 -9.18 -0.04
C PHE A 192 -18.66 -8.89 0.18
N SER A 193 -17.94 -8.60 -0.90
CA SER A 193 -16.53 -8.24 -0.83
C SER A 193 -16.32 -6.76 -0.54
N LEU A 194 -15.48 -6.45 0.46
CA LEU A 194 -15.07 -5.06 0.71
C LEU A 194 -14.29 -4.47 -0.47
N GLY A 195 -13.49 -5.26 -1.18
CA GLY A 195 -12.74 -4.82 -2.35
C GLY A 195 -13.51 -4.96 -3.66
N ARG A 196 -13.06 -4.24 -4.69
CA ARG A 196 -13.60 -4.32 -6.05
C ARG A 196 -13.09 -5.60 -6.74
N GLY A 197 -13.71 -6.74 -6.46
CA GLY A 197 -13.37 -8.03 -7.07
C GLY A 197 -12.33 -8.86 -6.31
N SER A 198 -11.95 -8.47 -5.09
CA SER A 198 -11.12 -9.28 -4.20
C SER A 198 -11.34 -8.93 -2.73
N SER A 199 -11.06 -9.88 -1.84
CA SER A 199 -11.19 -9.72 -0.38
C SER A 199 -10.17 -8.76 0.23
N LEU A 200 -10.36 -8.46 1.53
CA LEU A 200 -9.54 -7.58 2.35
C LEU A 200 -8.07 -8.06 2.43
N GLU A 201 -7.10 -7.19 2.09
CA GLU A 201 -5.67 -7.52 2.17
C GLU A 201 -5.03 -6.91 3.43
N LYS A 202 -4.29 -7.71 4.20
CA LYS A 202 -3.56 -7.25 5.38
C LYS A 202 -2.15 -6.76 5.00
N LEU A 203 -1.95 -5.44 4.99
CA LEU A 203 -0.65 -4.81 4.67
C LEU A 203 0.40 -4.95 5.78
N ALA A 204 -0.06 -4.92 7.04
CA ALA A 204 0.80 -5.12 8.20
C ALA A 204 -0.05 -5.60 9.39
N GLY A 205 0.47 -6.55 10.15
CA GLY A 205 -0.09 -6.95 11.44
C GLY A 205 0.02 -5.88 12.51
N GLU A 206 -0.70 -6.09 13.61
CA GLU A 206 -0.55 -5.28 14.82
C GLU A 206 0.88 -5.42 15.30
N ASN A 207 1.58 -4.29 15.42
CA ASN A 207 2.94 -4.28 15.90
C ASN A 207 3.05 -3.24 17.01
N THR A 208 3.66 -3.68 18.11
CA THR A 208 4.11 -2.79 19.18
C THR A 208 5.55 -2.45 18.91
N VAL A 209 5.86 -1.18 18.67
CA VAL A 209 7.22 -0.70 18.49
C VAL A 209 7.56 0.20 19.67
N THR A 210 8.55 -0.20 20.47
CA THR A 210 9.14 0.67 21.48
C THR A 210 10.37 1.32 20.88
N ALA A 211 10.32 2.63 20.68
CA ALA A 211 11.46 3.42 20.23
C ALA A 211 11.61 4.67 21.12
N TYR A 212 12.82 4.95 21.59
CA TYR A 212 13.14 6.11 22.44
C TYR A 212 12.21 6.25 23.67
N GLY A 213 11.96 5.15 24.39
CA GLY A 213 11.12 5.15 25.60
C GLY A 213 9.62 5.33 25.37
N LYS A 214 9.15 5.48 24.12
CA LYS A 214 7.73 5.49 23.77
C LYS A 214 7.32 4.16 23.14
N THR A 215 6.37 3.48 23.77
CA THR A 215 5.69 2.30 23.21
C THR A 215 4.57 2.79 22.29
N VAL A 216 4.75 2.60 20.99
CA VAL A 216 3.76 2.93 19.97
C VAL A 216 3.11 1.65 19.48
N HIS A 217 1.82 1.51 19.77
CA HIS A 217 1.00 0.45 19.17
C HIS A 217 0.54 0.90 17.79
N SER A 218 1.08 0.26 16.75
CA SER A 218 0.57 0.39 15.39
C SER A 218 -0.54 -0.62 15.17
N PRO A 219 -1.80 -0.21 15.00
CA PRO A 219 -2.88 -1.14 14.65
C PRO A 219 -2.60 -1.76 13.28
N SER A 220 -3.20 -2.94 13.03
CA SER A 220 -3.10 -3.59 11.71
C SER A 220 -3.49 -2.60 10.62
N ARG A 221 -2.73 -2.56 9.53
CA ARG A 221 -3.07 -1.77 8.34
C ARG A 221 -3.66 -2.73 7.32
N TYR A 222 -4.86 -2.41 6.84
CA TYR A 222 -5.50 -3.16 5.75
C TYR A 222 -5.54 -2.29 4.50
N SER A 223 -5.37 -2.94 3.35
CA SER A 223 -5.72 -2.41 2.04
C SER A 223 -7.05 -3.02 1.64
N VAL A 224 -7.86 -2.23 0.95
CA VAL A 224 -9.07 -2.71 0.30
C VAL A 224 -8.86 -2.50 -1.19
N PHE A 225 -8.89 -3.59 -1.95
CA PHE A 225 -8.59 -3.54 -3.38
C PHE A 225 -9.58 -2.61 -4.09
N GLY A 226 -9.06 -1.66 -4.86
CA GLY A 226 -9.84 -0.64 -5.54
C GLY A 226 -10.51 0.41 -4.66
N ARG A 227 -10.16 0.48 -3.37
CA ARG A 227 -10.66 1.52 -2.45
C ARG A 227 -9.54 2.12 -1.61
N ALA A 228 -9.57 3.44 -1.43
CA ALA A 228 -8.66 4.14 -0.53
C ALA A 228 -9.15 4.02 0.91
N VAL A 229 -8.30 3.58 1.84
CA VAL A 229 -8.64 3.47 3.27
C VAL A 229 -7.99 4.61 4.04
N ILE A 230 -8.81 5.47 4.66
CA ILE A 230 -8.34 6.65 5.40
C ILE A 230 -8.80 6.54 6.87
N PRO A 231 -7.89 6.26 7.82
CA PRO A 231 -8.23 6.30 9.23
C PRO A 231 -8.42 7.75 9.69
N PHE A 232 -9.53 8.04 10.40
CA PHE A 232 -9.82 9.39 10.94
C PHE A 232 -9.70 9.50 12.47
N PHE A 233 -9.50 8.38 13.18
CA PHE A 233 -9.02 8.35 14.55
C PHE A 233 -7.57 7.87 14.55
N SER A 234 -6.70 8.65 13.91
CA SER A 234 -5.27 8.43 13.98
C SER A 234 -4.73 9.44 14.97
N ALA A 235 -4.35 8.99 16.16
CA ALA A 235 -3.51 9.81 17.04
C ALA A 235 -2.12 9.92 16.38
N PHE A 236 -1.97 10.87 15.47
CA PHE A 236 -0.69 11.37 15.00
C PHE A 236 -0.58 12.82 15.44
N LEU A 237 -0.13 12.99 16.68
CA LEU A 237 0.67 14.11 17.17
C LEU A 237 1.84 13.49 17.94
#